data_AF-A0A9C9DBJ0-F1
#
_entry.id   AF-A0A9C9DBJ0-F1
#
_cell.length_a   1.000
_cell.length_b   1.000
_cell.length_c   1.000
_cell.angle_alpha   90.00
_cell.angle_beta   90.00
_cell.angle_gamma   90.00
#
_symmetry.space_group_name_H-M   'P 1'
#
loop_
_entity.id
_entity.type
_entity.pdbx_description
1 polymer ?
#
loop_
_entity_poly.entity_id
_entity_poly.type
_entity_poly.pdbx_seq_one_letter_code
_entity_poly.pdbx_strand_id
1 'polypeptide(L)'
;MPPAWNCWNFSASGRPATVNGRTPWNSCRNWRRWMRRRKTSRSSKQKPMRMSRMNKTYSKQCKSSAWLLVGLLLLAGPLLAQADDAPPSSRGIGQGIAWQSLSRDEQALLAPFAERWDQLPPGRQQSLRKGIKRWAEMTPEQRARVKQRFARWRELPADKRQKLRRRFAQFMALPPAERQRLRERFRQFRRLPPERREALRARWQQLSPAQRRAVIERRQIRRQIRREIRREIRRQR
;
A
#
# COMPACT_ATOMS: atom_id res chain seq x y z
N MET A 1 46.46 3.39 6.23
CA MET A 1 46.26 2.29 5.25
C MET A 1 46.73 1.00 5.90
N PRO A 2 46.20 -0.22 5.63
CA PRO A 2 45.12 -0.68 4.72
C PRO A 2 44.06 -1.55 5.49
N PRO A 3 43.27 -2.47 4.89
CA PRO A 3 42.37 -2.37 3.73
C PRO A 3 40.90 -2.74 4.03
N ALA A 4 40.04 -2.44 3.04
CA ALA A 4 38.64 -2.84 2.94
C ALA A 4 38.46 -4.29 2.50
N TRP A 5 37.52 -5.06 3.09
CA TRP A 5 36.96 -6.27 2.46
C TRP A 5 35.48 -6.54 2.81
N ASN A 6 34.66 -6.42 1.76
CA ASN A 6 33.52 -7.22 1.33
C ASN A 6 32.96 -8.33 2.24
N CYS A 7 31.65 -8.26 2.54
CA CYS A 7 30.83 -9.42 2.91
C CYS A 7 29.57 -9.53 2.04
N TRP A 8 29.78 -9.96 0.79
CA TRP A 8 28.90 -10.88 0.08
C TRP A 8 29.83 -11.96 -0.47
N ASN A 9 30.02 -13.06 0.25
CA ASN A 9 30.49 -14.32 -0.33
C ASN A 9 29.99 -15.49 0.53
N PHE A 10 29.43 -16.46 -0.16
CA PHE A 10 29.05 -17.77 0.32
C PHE A 10 30.13 -18.70 -0.25
N SER A 11 30.82 -19.49 0.58
CA SER A 11 31.64 -20.59 0.09
C SER A 11 31.26 -21.88 0.80
N ALA A 12 31.13 -22.92 -0.02
CA ALA A 12 30.81 -24.28 0.33
C ALA A 12 32.09 -24.98 0.76
N SER A 13 32.31 -25.08 2.07
CA SER A 13 33.14 -26.12 2.68
C SER A 13 32.81 -26.16 4.16
N GLY A 14 32.25 -27.28 4.60
CA GLY A 14 31.93 -27.50 6.00
C GLY A 14 33.21 -27.62 6.84
N ARG A 15 33.36 -26.71 7.81
CA ARG A 15 33.84 -26.90 9.21
C ARG A 15 34.16 -25.52 9.81
N PRO A 16 33.55 -25.12 10.95
CA PRO A 16 33.94 -23.89 11.64
C PRO A 16 35.19 -24.07 12.51
N ALA A 17 36.15 -23.16 12.37
CA ALA A 17 37.29 -23.01 13.26
C ALA A 17 36.86 -22.41 14.62
N THR A 18 37.40 -22.96 15.71
CA THR A 18 37.16 -22.55 17.09
C THR A 18 38.20 -21.54 17.55
N VAL A 19 37.76 -20.40 18.09
CA VAL A 19 38.58 -19.48 18.88
C VAL A 19 37.79 -19.14 20.14
N ASN A 20 38.42 -19.29 21.31
CA ASN A 20 37.87 -19.11 22.67
C ASN A 20 36.88 -20.18 23.17
N GLY A 21 37.15 -21.46 22.90
CA GLY A 21 36.76 -22.57 23.79
C GLY A 21 35.27 -22.74 24.13
N ARG A 22 34.33 -22.18 23.35
CA ARG A 22 32.89 -22.39 23.53
C ARG A 22 32.20 -22.58 22.19
N THR A 23 31.74 -23.81 21.95
CA THR A 23 30.84 -24.16 20.86
C THR A 23 29.42 -23.66 21.19
N PRO A 24 28.73 -22.92 20.30
CA PRO A 24 27.31 -22.69 20.45
C PRO A 24 26.60 -23.80 19.69
N TRP A 25 26.16 -24.85 20.39
CA TRP A 25 24.99 -25.72 20.08
C TRP A 25 25.10 -26.99 20.92
N ASN A 26 24.64 -26.89 22.16
CA ASN A 26 24.07 -27.94 22.99
C ASN A 26 23.42 -27.18 24.15
N SER A 27 22.19 -27.42 24.58
CA SER A 27 21.19 -28.36 24.16
C SER A 27 19.86 -27.85 24.73
N CYS A 28 18.78 -28.24 24.08
CA CYS A 28 17.43 -28.29 24.59
C CYS A 28 17.35 -28.79 26.05
N ARG A 29 17.48 -27.91 27.04
CA ARG A 29 17.25 -28.29 28.45
C ARG A 29 16.68 -27.19 29.34
N ASN A 30 15.99 -26.20 28.77
CA ASN A 30 15.21 -25.23 29.57
C ASN A 30 13.77 -24.94 29.07
N TRP A 31 13.33 -25.57 27.97
CA TRP A 31 11.95 -25.41 27.49
C TRP A 31 10.96 -26.39 28.18
N ARG A 32 11.44 -27.56 28.62
CA ARG A 32 10.65 -28.57 29.37
C ARG A 32 10.39 -28.24 30.85
N ARG A 33 11.00 -27.16 31.38
CA ARG A 33 10.76 -26.66 32.75
C ARG A 33 9.80 -25.46 32.77
N TRP A 34 9.70 -24.72 31.66
CA TRP A 34 8.71 -23.65 31.50
C TRP A 34 7.31 -24.18 31.10
N MET A 35 7.23 -25.29 30.36
CA MET A 35 5.97 -25.99 30.06
C MET A 35 5.44 -26.89 31.19
N ARG A 36 6.01 -26.81 32.40
CA ARG A 36 5.59 -27.58 33.59
C ARG A 36 5.05 -26.72 34.73
N ARG A 37 4.58 -25.50 34.42
CA ARG A 37 3.90 -24.59 35.36
C ARG A 37 2.63 -23.98 34.76
N ARG A 38 1.72 -24.84 34.28
CA ARG A 38 0.29 -24.54 33.99
C ARG A 38 -0.54 -25.84 33.90
N LYS A 39 -0.27 -26.78 34.81
CA LYS A 39 -1.09 -27.99 35.02
C LYS A 39 -1.39 -28.15 36.52
N THR A 40 -2.03 -27.13 37.10
CA THR A 40 -2.74 -27.23 38.39
C THR A 40 -3.90 -26.24 38.34
N SER A 41 -4.99 -26.66 37.69
CA SER A 41 -6.35 -26.20 37.94
C SER A 41 -7.26 -26.92 36.94
N ARG A 42 -7.67 -28.14 37.29
CA ARG A 42 -8.80 -28.83 36.69
C ARG A 42 -9.62 -29.38 37.85
N SER A 43 -10.61 -28.63 38.32
CA SER A 43 -11.89 -29.14 38.79
C SER A 43 -12.77 -27.96 39.22
N SER A 44 -13.57 -27.44 38.29
CA SER A 44 -14.81 -26.76 38.63
C SER A 44 -15.80 -27.05 37.52
N LYS A 45 -16.89 -27.71 37.91
CA LYS A 45 -17.98 -28.21 37.08
C LYS A 45 -18.61 -27.05 36.29
N GLN A 46 -18.66 -27.15 34.96
CA GLN A 46 -19.51 -26.28 34.14
C GLN A 46 -20.41 -27.13 33.25
N LYS A 47 -21.71 -27.03 33.55
CA LYS A 47 -22.84 -27.70 32.90
C LYS A 47 -22.91 -27.33 31.41
N PRO A 48 -23.43 -28.20 30.52
CA PRO A 48 -23.60 -27.86 29.12
C PRO A 48 -24.68 -26.78 28.96
N MET A 49 -24.31 -25.64 28.38
CA MET A 49 -25.23 -24.58 28.00
C MET A 49 -25.91 -24.95 26.68
N ARG A 50 -27.22 -25.13 26.78
CA ARG A 50 -28.19 -25.34 25.70
C ARG A 50 -28.12 -24.16 24.72
N MET A 51 -27.66 -24.39 23.49
CA MET A 51 -27.72 -23.38 22.42
C MET A 51 -29.18 -23.20 21.99
N SER A 52 -29.85 -22.24 22.62
CA SER A 52 -31.13 -21.72 22.16
C SER A 52 -30.94 -21.00 20.83
N ARG A 53 -31.79 -21.35 19.87
CA ARG A 53 -32.04 -20.61 18.63
C ARG A 53 -32.23 -19.12 18.95
N MET A 54 -31.47 -18.25 18.30
CA MET A 54 -31.85 -16.85 18.12
C MET A 54 -31.94 -16.55 16.64
N ASN A 55 -33.16 -16.69 16.14
CA ASN A 55 -33.61 -16.10 14.89
C ASN A 55 -33.95 -14.62 15.10
N LYS A 56 -33.91 -13.89 13.98
CA LYS A 56 -34.65 -12.65 13.71
C LYS A 56 -34.22 -11.41 14.49
N THR A 57 -33.47 -10.55 13.80
CA THR A 57 -33.83 -9.16 13.41
C THR A 57 -32.60 -8.27 13.44
N TYR A 58 -31.92 -8.15 12.29
CA TYR A 58 -31.13 -6.95 12.00
C TYR A 58 -31.64 -6.39 10.67
N SER A 59 -32.90 -5.92 10.72
CA SER A 59 -33.47 -5.07 9.70
C SER A 59 -33.48 -3.63 10.22
N LYS A 60 -33.10 -2.71 9.33
CA LYS A 60 -33.38 -1.27 9.38
C LYS A 60 -32.54 -0.38 10.32
N GLN A 61 -31.24 -0.24 10.07
CA GLN A 61 -30.59 1.09 10.16
C GLN A 61 -29.21 1.11 9.47
N CYS A 62 -29.20 1.19 8.14
CA CYS A 62 -28.00 1.53 7.37
C CYS A 62 -28.40 2.42 6.19
N LYS A 63 -29.06 3.54 6.50
CA LYS A 63 -29.05 4.73 5.65
C LYS A 63 -28.17 5.74 6.39
N SER A 64 -27.37 6.51 5.65
CA SER A 64 -26.44 7.55 6.17
C SER A 64 -25.02 7.09 6.55
N SER A 65 -24.27 6.54 5.60
CA SER A 65 -22.79 6.72 5.61
C SER A 65 -22.17 6.53 4.22
N ALA A 66 -22.72 7.28 3.26
CA ALA A 66 -22.15 7.49 1.92
C ALA A 66 -21.55 8.91 1.74
N TRP A 67 -21.49 9.72 2.80
CA TRP A 67 -21.35 11.18 2.64
C TRP A 67 -19.94 11.78 2.72
N LEU A 68 -18.88 11.02 3.03
CA LEU A 68 -17.66 11.68 3.50
C LEU A 68 -16.46 11.67 2.56
N LEU A 69 -16.61 11.28 1.29
CA LEU A 69 -15.49 11.07 0.37
C LEU A 69 -15.35 12.10 -0.78
N VAL A 70 -16.18 13.15 -0.82
CA VAL A 70 -16.27 14.06 -1.97
C VAL A 70 -15.69 15.46 -1.75
N GLY A 71 -15.58 15.93 -0.50
CA GLY A 71 -15.18 17.30 -0.18
C GLY A 71 -13.67 17.62 -0.20
N LEU A 72 -12.88 17.19 -1.21
CA LEU A 72 -11.43 17.48 -1.24
C LEU A 72 -10.91 18.05 -2.58
N LEU A 73 -11.69 18.90 -3.27
CA LEU A 73 -11.14 19.64 -4.41
C LEU A 73 -11.92 20.92 -4.73
N LEU A 74 -12.00 21.84 -3.77
CA LEU A 74 -12.47 23.21 -3.98
C LEU A 74 -11.59 24.12 -3.13
N LEU A 75 -10.75 24.92 -3.78
CA LEU A 75 -10.25 26.24 -3.36
C LEU A 75 -9.18 26.69 -4.36
N ALA A 76 -9.67 27.27 -5.46
CA ALA A 76 -9.01 28.27 -6.29
C ALA A 76 -10.13 28.82 -7.18
N GLY A 77 -10.75 29.92 -6.75
CA GLY A 77 -11.67 30.68 -7.61
C GLY A 77 -10.87 31.70 -8.42
N PRO A 78 -11.27 32.04 -9.65
CA PRO A 78 -10.89 33.28 -10.28
C PRO A 78 -11.99 34.34 -10.13
N LEU A 79 -11.55 35.57 -9.87
CA LEU A 79 -12.30 36.81 -10.00
C LEU A 79 -12.06 37.35 -11.43
N LEU A 80 -13.11 37.97 -12.01
CA LEU A 80 -13.16 38.80 -13.24
C LEU A 80 -13.15 38.10 -14.60
N ALA A 81 -14.31 38.15 -15.27
CA ALA A 81 -14.61 39.03 -16.43
C ALA A 81 -15.58 38.31 -17.37
N GLN A 82 -16.83 38.79 -17.42
CA GLN A 82 -17.86 38.32 -18.34
C GLN A 82 -17.62 38.98 -19.70
N ALA A 83 -17.34 38.18 -20.71
CA ALA A 83 -17.51 38.53 -22.12
C ALA A 83 -18.52 37.52 -22.68
N ASP A 84 -19.72 38.02 -22.99
CA ASP A 84 -20.75 37.29 -23.72
C ASP A 84 -20.31 37.12 -25.17
N ASP A 85 -19.71 35.96 -25.46
CA ASP A 85 -19.64 35.38 -26.79
C ASP A 85 -19.75 33.86 -26.60
N ALA A 86 -20.94 33.32 -26.85
CA ALA A 86 -21.20 31.89 -26.77
C ALA A 86 -20.36 31.14 -27.83
N PRO A 87 -19.36 30.33 -27.46
CA PRO A 87 -18.63 29.53 -28.43
C PRO A 87 -19.41 28.24 -28.74
N PRO A 88 -19.26 27.69 -29.94
CA PRO A 88 -19.93 26.46 -30.34
C PRO A 88 -19.65 25.34 -29.34
N SER A 89 -20.69 24.59 -29.00
CA SER A 89 -20.59 23.35 -28.24
C SER A 89 -19.46 22.49 -28.84
N SER A 90 -18.30 22.49 -28.18
CA SER A 90 -17.13 21.72 -28.57
C SER A 90 -17.40 20.23 -28.33
N ARG A 91 -18.20 19.61 -29.20
CA ARG A 91 -18.34 18.17 -29.30
C ARG A 91 -17.10 17.64 -30.00
N GLY A 92 -16.12 17.25 -29.19
CA GLY A 92 -15.19 16.19 -29.55
C GLY A 92 -13.75 16.62 -29.76
N ILE A 93 -13.01 16.79 -28.66
CA ILE A 93 -11.66 16.24 -28.51
C ILE A 93 -11.57 15.63 -27.09
N GLY A 94 -11.84 14.33 -26.99
CA GLY A 94 -11.85 13.56 -25.74
C GLY A 94 -13.24 13.38 -25.13
N GLN A 95 -14.10 12.55 -25.74
CA GLN A 95 -15.46 12.31 -25.27
C GLN A 95 -15.47 11.83 -23.80
N GLY A 96 -15.96 12.68 -22.91
CA GLY A 96 -16.27 12.34 -21.52
C GLY A 96 -17.37 11.28 -21.46
N ILE A 97 -17.48 10.60 -20.31
CA ILE A 97 -18.58 9.66 -20.07
C ILE A 97 -19.82 10.51 -19.77
N ALA A 98 -20.88 10.44 -20.59
CA ALA A 98 -22.12 11.15 -20.32
C ALA A 98 -22.77 10.64 -19.02
N TRP A 99 -23.32 11.53 -18.19
CA TRP A 99 -23.97 11.16 -16.92
C TRP A 99 -25.09 10.12 -17.11
N GLN A 100 -25.87 10.25 -18.18
CA GLN A 100 -26.99 9.37 -18.51
C GLN A 100 -26.53 7.96 -18.92
N SER A 101 -25.27 7.81 -19.34
CA SER A 101 -24.71 6.51 -19.74
C SER A 101 -24.25 5.65 -18.54
N LEU A 102 -24.23 6.23 -17.34
CA LEU A 102 -23.93 5.51 -16.10
C LEU A 102 -25.13 4.67 -15.67
N SER A 103 -24.89 3.49 -15.08
CA SER A 103 -25.99 2.68 -14.54
C SER A 103 -26.66 3.39 -13.36
N ARG A 104 -27.91 3.01 -13.03
CA ARG A 104 -28.64 3.60 -11.89
C ARG A 104 -27.87 3.51 -10.57
N ASP A 105 -27.18 2.39 -10.35
CA ASP A 105 -26.33 2.19 -9.17
C ASP A 105 -25.06 3.06 -9.20
N GLU A 106 -24.44 3.22 -10.38
CA GLU A 106 -23.31 4.13 -10.58
C GLU A 106 -23.73 5.59 -10.32
N GLN A 107 -24.89 6.01 -10.82
CA GLN A 107 -25.46 7.35 -10.60
C GLN A 107 -25.77 7.60 -9.12
N ALA A 108 -26.39 6.64 -8.43
CA ALA A 108 -26.68 6.76 -7.00
C ALA A 108 -25.41 6.93 -6.15
N LEU A 109 -24.34 6.22 -6.50
CA LEU A 109 -23.05 6.32 -5.81
C LEU A 109 -22.27 7.59 -6.20
N LEU A 110 -22.53 8.17 -7.38
CA LEU A 110 -21.93 9.42 -7.85
C LEU A 110 -22.78 10.66 -7.62
N ALA A 111 -23.96 10.54 -6.98
CA ALA A 111 -24.89 11.65 -6.81
C ALA A 111 -24.25 12.99 -6.38
N PRO A 112 -23.26 13.03 -5.47
CA PRO A 112 -22.59 14.29 -5.09
C PRO A 112 -21.77 14.97 -6.21
N PHE A 113 -21.50 14.26 -7.30
CA PHE A 113 -20.80 14.76 -8.47
C PHE A 113 -21.75 15.07 -9.64
N ALA A 114 -23.05 14.77 -9.54
CA ALA A 114 -23.99 14.87 -10.65
C ALA A 114 -23.98 16.26 -11.32
N GLU A 115 -24.12 17.32 -10.53
CA GLU A 115 -24.18 18.71 -11.00
C GLU A 115 -22.91 19.17 -11.73
N ARG A 116 -21.75 18.64 -11.33
CA ARG A 116 -20.44 19.05 -11.86
C ARG A 116 -19.83 18.00 -12.79
N TRP A 117 -20.57 16.93 -13.11
CA TRP A 117 -20.01 15.74 -13.75
C TRP A 117 -19.40 16.08 -15.11
N ASP A 118 -20.12 16.87 -15.91
CA ASP A 118 -19.69 17.28 -17.25
C ASP A 118 -18.53 18.28 -17.21
N GLN A 119 -18.31 18.96 -16.08
CA GLN A 119 -17.15 19.84 -15.86
C GLN A 119 -15.89 19.07 -15.44
N LEU A 120 -16.02 17.78 -15.06
CA LEU A 120 -14.85 16.97 -14.70
C LEU A 120 -14.07 16.56 -15.96
N PRO A 121 -12.73 16.65 -15.95
CA PRO A 121 -11.93 16.15 -17.07
C PRO A 121 -12.23 14.67 -17.37
N PRO A 122 -12.23 14.23 -18.65
CA PRO A 122 -12.60 12.87 -19.04
C PRO A 122 -11.81 11.78 -18.28
N GLY A 123 -10.50 11.99 -18.06
CA GLY A 123 -9.67 11.07 -17.26
C GLY A 123 -10.11 10.94 -15.80
N ARG A 124 -10.70 12.00 -15.22
CA ARG A 124 -11.27 12.00 -13.87
C ARG A 124 -12.60 11.28 -13.82
N GLN A 125 -13.49 11.50 -14.79
CA GLN A 125 -14.75 10.76 -14.93
C GLN A 125 -14.48 9.24 -15.03
N GLN A 126 -13.55 8.82 -15.88
CA GLN A 126 -13.14 7.42 -16.01
C GLN A 126 -12.57 6.85 -14.70
N SER A 127 -11.75 7.64 -13.99
CA SER A 127 -11.15 7.22 -12.71
C SER A 127 -12.20 7.03 -11.61
N LEU A 128 -13.21 7.91 -11.55
CA LEU A 128 -14.34 7.79 -10.62
C LEU A 128 -15.18 6.55 -10.92
N ARG A 129 -15.56 6.34 -12.19
CA ARG A 129 -16.30 5.15 -12.61
C ARG A 129 -15.56 3.85 -12.27
N LYS A 130 -14.26 3.77 -12.59
CA LYS A 130 -13.40 2.63 -12.19
C LYS A 130 -13.29 2.47 -10.67
N GLY A 131 -13.36 3.56 -9.91
CA GLY A 131 -13.40 3.52 -8.45
C GLY A 131 -14.67 2.87 -7.92
N ILE A 132 -15.81 3.22 -8.50
CA ILE A 132 -17.13 2.75 -8.07
C ILE A 132 -17.38 1.30 -8.45
N LYS A 133 -17.01 0.87 -9.66
CA LYS A 133 -17.09 -0.56 -10.03
C LYS A 133 -16.35 -1.44 -9.02
N ARG A 134 -15.11 -1.06 -8.68
CA ARG A 134 -14.32 -1.73 -7.64
C ARG A 134 -14.98 -1.66 -6.26
N TRP A 135 -15.66 -0.57 -5.92
CA TRP A 135 -16.36 -0.44 -4.64
C TRP A 135 -17.59 -1.34 -4.57
N ALA A 136 -18.34 -1.46 -5.67
CA ALA A 136 -19.48 -2.34 -5.80
C ALA A 136 -19.06 -3.81 -5.60
N GLU A 137 -17.93 -4.21 -6.17
CA GLU A 137 -17.34 -5.56 -6.05
C GLU A 137 -16.75 -5.87 -4.65
N MET A 138 -16.60 -4.88 -3.75
CA MET A 138 -16.00 -5.10 -2.42
C MET A 138 -16.97 -5.72 -1.42
N THR A 139 -16.45 -6.64 -0.59
CA THR A 139 -17.17 -7.15 0.59
C THR A 139 -17.39 -6.06 1.65
N PRO A 140 -18.34 -6.22 2.58
CA PRO A 140 -18.55 -5.27 3.67
C PRO A 140 -17.27 -4.96 4.48
N GLU A 141 -16.46 -5.98 4.76
CA GLU A 141 -15.20 -5.84 5.51
C GLU A 141 -14.15 -5.06 4.70
N GLN A 142 -14.09 -5.30 3.39
CA GLN A 142 -13.21 -4.54 2.49
C GLN A 142 -13.62 -3.07 2.43
N ARG A 143 -14.93 -2.79 2.31
CA ARG A 143 -15.48 -1.43 2.36
C ARG A 143 -15.15 -0.76 3.68
N ALA A 144 -15.31 -1.44 4.83
CA ALA A 144 -14.94 -0.93 6.14
C ALA A 144 -13.45 -0.55 6.22
N ARG A 145 -12.55 -1.41 5.72
CA ARG A 145 -11.10 -1.12 5.66
C ARG A 145 -10.76 0.07 4.76
N VAL A 146 -11.53 0.30 3.69
CA VAL A 146 -11.36 1.49 2.83
C VAL A 146 -11.85 2.74 3.56
N LYS A 147 -13.03 2.70 4.19
CA LYS A 147 -13.56 3.81 5.02
C LYS A 147 -12.55 4.23 6.09
N GLN A 148 -11.99 3.28 6.83
CA GLN A 148 -10.98 3.56 7.87
C GLN A 148 -9.68 4.15 7.30
N ARG A 149 -9.21 3.66 6.14
CA ARG A 149 -8.03 4.25 5.47
C ARG A 149 -8.30 5.68 5.02
N PHE A 150 -9.51 5.94 4.56
CA PHE A 150 -9.89 7.26 4.10
C PHE A 150 -10.09 8.26 5.26
N ALA A 151 -10.68 7.83 6.38
CA ALA A 151 -10.75 8.66 7.59
C ALA A 151 -9.36 9.13 8.03
N ARG A 152 -8.42 8.19 8.17
CA ARG A 152 -7.01 8.49 8.46
C ARG A 152 -6.36 9.42 7.43
N TRP A 153 -6.72 9.28 6.15
CA TRP A 153 -6.22 10.17 5.11
C TRP A 153 -6.75 11.61 5.29
N ARG A 154 -8.02 11.79 5.69
CA ARG A 154 -8.60 13.10 5.94
C ARG A 154 -7.98 13.81 7.13
N GLU A 155 -7.62 13.05 8.16
CA GLU A 155 -6.93 13.54 9.37
C GLU A 155 -5.49 13.97 9.10
N LEU A 156 -4.90 13.61 7.95
CA LEU A 156 -3.55 14.04 7.63
C LEU A 156 -3.50 15.57 7.38
N PRO A 157 -2.50 16.26 7.96
CA PRO A 157 -2.15 17.63 7.61
C PRO A 157 -2.03 17.86 6.09
N ALA A 158 -2.37 19.06 5.62
CA ALA A 158 -2.41 19.39 4.19
C ALA A 158 -1.06 19.18 3.48
N ASP A 159 0.04 19.57 4.13
CA ASP A 159 1.41 19.36 3.67
C ASP A 159 1.74 17.87 3.48
N LYS A 160 1.36 17.02 4.45
CA LYS A 160 1.55 15.57 4.38
C LYS A 160 0.72 14.96 3.25
N ARG A 161 -0.53 15.40 3.08
CA ARG A 161 -1.40 14.97 1.97
C ARG A 161 -0.80 15.35 0.63
N GLN A 162 -0.32 16.58 0.46
CA GLN A 162 0.32 17.04 -0.78
C GLN A 162 1.59 16.24 -1.09
N LYS A 163 2.45 16.01 -0.09
CA LYS A 163 3.66 15.19 -0.24
C LYS A 163 3.35 13.76 -0.67
N LEU A 164 2.30 13.15 -0.13
CA LEU A 164 1.86 11.82 -0.51
C LEU A 164 1.25 11.80 -1.92
N ARG A 165 0.45 12.80 -2.29
CA ARG A 165 -0.05 12.97 -3.67
C ARG A 165 1.07 13.06 -4.69
N ARG A 166 2.11 13.88 -4.42
CA ARG A 166 3.28 14.00 -5.30
C ARG A 166 4.03 12.68 -5.46
N ARG A 167 4.28 11.97 -4.35
CA ARG A 167 4.93 10.65 -4.38
C ARG A 167 4.11 9.61 -5.14
N PHE A 168 2.78 9.67 -5.00
CA PHE A 168 1.88 8.78 -5.73
C PHE A 168 1.89 9.08 -7.23
N ALA A 169 1.86 10.35 -7.63
CA ALA A 169 1.99 10.75 -9.03
C ALA A 169 3.32 10.24 -9.65
N GLN A 170 4.44 10.44 -8.95
CA GLN A 170 5.75 9.91 -9.36
C GLN A 170 5.73 8.38 -9.51
N PHE A 171 5.11 7.67 -8.56
CA PHE A 171 4.96 6.22 -8.65
C PHE A 171 4.09 5.79 -9.85
N MET A 172 3.02 6.52 -10.14
CA MET A 172 2.13 6.22 -11.26
C MET A 172 2.76 6.48 -12.63
N ALA A 173 3.68 7.45 -12.71
CA ALA A 173 4.47 7.76 -13.89
C ALA A 173 5.52 6.68 -14.23
N LEU A 174 5.86 5.79 -13.29
CA LEU A 174 6.80 4.70 -13.56
C LEU A 174 6.22 3.68 -14.57
N PRO A 175 7.07 3.07 -15.42
CA PRO A 175 6.65 2.00 -16.31
C PRO A 175 5.95 0.85 -15.55
N PRO A 176 4.95 0.16 -16.14
CA PRO A 176 4.21 -0.91 -15.46
C PRO A 176 5.10 -1.98 -14.80
N ALA A 177 6.14 -2.42 -15.49
CA ALA A 177 7.10 -3.40 -14.97
C ALA A 177 7.86 -2.89 -13.74
N GLU A 178 8.22 -1.60 -13.71
CA GLU A 178 8.89 -1.00 -12.56
C GLU A 178 7.96 -0.84 -11.36
N ARG A 179 6.71 -0.44 -11.59
CA ARG A 179 5.67 -0.37 -10.56
C ARG A 179 5.46 -1.73 -9.91
N GLN A 180 5.34 -2.78 -10.72
CA GLN A 180 5.16 -4.15 -10.22
C GLN A 180 6.37 -4.61 -9.39
N ARG A 181 7.59 -4.36 -9.88
CA ARG A 181 8.82 -4.66 -9.14
C ARG A 181 8.89 -3.95 -7.80
N LEU A 182 8.46 -2.68 -7.72
CA LEU A 182 8.39 -1.94 -6.46
C LEU A 182 7.35 -2.54 -5.50
N ARG A 183 6.16 -2.90 -6.00
CA ARG A 183 5.12 -3.57 -5.22
C ARG A 183 5.61 -4.89 -4.63
N GLU A 184 6.30 -5.71 -5.41
CA GLU A 184 6.86 -6.98 -4.97
C GLU A 184 7.91 -6.80 -3.86
N ARG A 185 8.83 -5.86 -4.05
CA ARG A 185 9.82 -5.53 -3.00
C ARG A 185 9.17 -5.05 -1.73
N PHE A 186 8.13 -4.23 -1.84
CA PHE A 186 7.38 -3.78 -0.68
C PHE A 186 6.65 -4.93 0.00
N ARG A 187 6.05 -5.87 -0.76
CA ARG A 187 5.47 -7.10 -0.21
C ARG A 187 6.50 -7.94 0.53
N GLN A 188 7.68 -8.15 -0.06
CA GLN A 188 8.79 -8.87 0.57
C GLN A 188 9.24 -8.18 1.86
N PHE A 189 9.44 -6.86 1.82
CA PHE A 189 9.78 -6.07 3.00
C PHE A 189 8.73 -6.22 4.11
N ARG A 190 7.43 -6.18 3.78
CA ARG A 190 6.35 -6.36 4.76
C ARG A 190 6.28 -7.75 5.38
N ARG A 191 6.81 -8.77 4.71
CA ARG A 191 6.89 -10.15 5.21
C ARG A 191 8.07 -10.38 6.17
N LEU A 192 9.03 -9.44 6.24
CA LEU A 192 10.14 -9.55 7.19
C LEU A 192 9.62 -9.45 8.64
N PRO A 193 10.27 -10.15 9.59
CA PRO A 193 10.00 -9.98 11.02
C PRO A 193 10.01 -8.51 11.44
N PRO A 194 9.14 -8.07 12.36
CA PRO A 194 9.02 -6.68 12.76
C PRO A 194 10.37 -6.07 13.18
N GLU A 195 11.18 -6.80 13.95
CA GLU A 195 12.50 -6.38 14.43
C GLU A 195 13.46 -6.13 13.26
N ARG A 196 13.45 -7.02 12.26
CA ARG A 196 14.25 -6.87 11.04
C ARG A 196 13.79 -5.65 10.23
N ARG A 197 12.48 -5.39 10.14
CA ARG A 197 11.96 -4.19 9.45
C ARG A 197 12.36 -2.90 10.17
N GLU A 198 12.40 -2.92 11.50
CA GLU A 198 12.79 -1.78 12.31
C GLU A 198 14.28 -1.49 12.21
N ALA A 199 15.12 -2.52 12.32
CA ALA A 199 16.56 -2.38 12.12
C ALA A 199 16.88 -1.79 10.73
N LEU A 200 16.20 -2.24 9.67
CA LEU A 200 16.36 -1.68 8.32
C LEU A 200 15.92 -0.22 8.23
N ARG A 201 14.83 0.17 8.90
CA ARG A 201 14.34 1.55 8.94
C ARG A 201 15.29 2.45 9.71
N ALA A 202 15.72 2.03 10.90
CA ALA A 202 16.65 2.75 11.76
C ALA A 202 17.98 3.01 11.04
N ARG A 203 18.56 1.95 10.45
CA ARG A 203 19.79 2.08 9.64
C ARG A 203 19.62 3.09 8.52
N TRP A 204 18.49 3.07 7.80
CA TRP A 204 18.24 4.02 6.72
C TRP A 204 18.07 5.47 7.24
N GLN A 205 17.43 5.64 8.39
CA GLN A 205 17.23 6.94 9.02
C GLN A 205 18.56 7.57 9.48
N GLN A 206 19.50 6.77 9.96
CA GLN A 206 20.84 7.21 10.36
C GLN A 206 21.72 7.68 9.20
N LEU A 207 21.46 7.24 7.97
CA LEU A 207 22.25 7.68 6.81
C LEU A 207 21.97 9.15 6.45
N SER A 208 23.04 9.90 6.19
CA SER A 208 22.95 11.26 5.64
C SER A 208 22.36 11.25 4.22
N PRO A 209 21.82 12.37 3.71
CA PRO A 209 21.31 12.44 2.34
C PRO A 209 22.32 11.99 1.29
N ALA A 210 23.60 12.36 1.43
CA ALA A 210 24.67 11.93 0.54
C ALA A 210 24.92 10.42 0.61
N GLN A 211 24.97 9.84 1.83
CA GLN A 211 25.12 8.40 2.01
C GLN A 211 23.95 7.61 1.43
N ARG A 212 22.71 8.11 1.57
CA ARG A 212 21.53 7.49 0.97
C ARG A 212 21.62 7.48 -0.57
N ARG A 213 22.07 8.59 -1.18
CA ARG A 213 22.30 8.67 -2.63
C ARG A 213 23.33 7.61 -3.06
N ALA A 214 24.47 7.54 -2.39
CA ALA A 214 25.51 6.54 -2.67
C ALA A 214 24.99 5.10 -2.56
N VAL A 215 24.16 4.78 -1.56
CA VAL A 215 23.55 3.44 -1.43
C VAL A 215 22.59 3.13 -2.57
N ILE A 216 21.79 4.11 -3.02
CA ILE A 216 20.86 3.95 -4.15
C ILE A 216 21.64 3.73 -5.44
N GLU A 217 22.63 4.58 -5.69
CA GLU A 217 23.48 4.57 -6.88
C GLU A 217 24.25 3.26 -6.99
N ARG A 218 24.95 2.85 -5.93
CA ARG A 218 25.66 1.55 -5.88
C ARG A 218 24.75 0.37 -6.22
N ARG A 219 23.49 0.44 -5.79
CA ARG A 219 22.49 -0.59 -6.08
C ARG A 219 21.98 -0.54 -7.53
N GLN A 220 21.94 0.65 -8.14
CA GLN A 220 21.60 0.82 -9.55
C GLN A 220 22.73 0.32 -10.45
N ILE A 221 23.97 0.75 -10.19
CA ILE A 221 25.18 0.30 -10.90
C ILE A 221 25.27 -1.23 -10.87
N ARG A 222 25.18 -1.84 -9.68
CA ARG A 222 25.21 -3.32 -9.56
C ARG A 222 24.14 -4.01 -10.40
N ARG A 223 22.96 -3.40 -10.56
CA ARG A 223 21.89 -3.96 -11.40
C ARG A 223 22.17 -3.79 -12.88
N GLN A 224 22.78 -2.69 -13.29
CA GLN A 224 23.19 -2.44 -14.68
C GLN A 224 24.26 -3.44 -15.09
N ILE A 225 25.34 -3.55 -14.29
CA ILE A 225 26.41 -4.54 -14.52
C ILE A 225 25.84 -5.96 -14.64
N ARG A 226 24.95 -6.37 -13.72
CA ARG A 226 24.31 -7.70 -13.80
C ARG A 226 23.47 -7.89 -15.06
N ARG A 227 22.85 -6.83 -15.59
CA ARG A 227 22.08 -6.89 -16.84
C ARG A 227 22.99 -6.99 -18.05
N GLU A 228 24.10 -6.26 -18.06
CA GLU A 228 25.11 -6.29 -19.14
C GLU A 228 25.77 -7.65 -19.22
N ILE A 229 26.27 -8.18 -18.10
CA ILE A 229 26.83 -9.54 -18.04
C ILE A 229 25.86 -10.57 -18.62
N ARG A 230 24.57 -10.48 -18.28
CA ARG A 230 23.55 -11.39 -18.82
C ARG A 230 23.35 -11.24 -20.32
N ARG A 231 23.43 -10.01 -20.85
CA ARG A 231 23.33 -9.75 -22.30
C ARG A 231 24.54 -10.33 -23.02
N GLU A 232 25.72 -10.15 -22.46
CA GLU A 232 26.97 -10.62 -23.05
C GLU A 232 27.03 -12.15 -23.11
N ILE A 233 26.67 -12.84 -22.01
CA ILE A 233 26.52 -14.30 -21.99
C ILE A 233 25.53 -14.80 -23.07
N ARG A 234 24.50 -14.02 -23.40
CA ARG A 234 23.53 -14.38 -24.45
C ARG A 234 24.10 -14.16 -25.86
N ARG A 235 24.99 -13.20 -26.06
CA ARG A 235 25.62 -12.92 -27.37
C ARG A 235 26.66 -13.95 -27.74
N GLN A 236 27.34 -14.53 -26.75
CA GLN A 236 28.37 -15.54 -26.92
C GLN A 236 27.82 -16.97 -27.06
N ARG A 237 26.49 -17.13 -27.06
CA ARG A 237 25.78 -18.38 -27.29
C ARG A 237 25.04 -18.31 -28.61
#